data_AF-A0A2N5Z2N4-F1
#
_entry.id   AF-A0A2N5Z2N4-F1
#
_cell.length_a   1.000
_cell.length_b   1.000
_cell.length_c   1.000
_cell.angle_alpha   90.00
_cell.angle_beta   90.00
_cell.angle_gamma   90.00
#
_symmetry.space_group_name_H-M   'P 1'
#
loop_
_entity.id
_entity.type
_entity.pdbx_description
1 polymer ?
#
loop_
_entity_poly.entity_id
_entity_poly.type
_entity_poly.pdbx_seq_one_letter_code
_entity_poly.pdbx_strand_id
1 'polypeptide(L)'
;MGKNVIQSKHNIYITMNKLVIVFFVLGSFFVMNDLSAQESDMFFKKTVSGDFTEVLEKVIIEFKNVGFGVITEIDMDKKLEEKLDVDLDAYKILGVCNPEFAYKALQVEPNIGVFLPCKVVVKQLDNNKIEVVSSDPAMLMKMLKNEKLSKLAEEVSVKIKTAIENI
;
A
#
# COMPACT_ATOMS: atom_id res chain seq x y z
N MET A 1 41.24 53.09 11.43
CA MET A 1 41.24 51.84 10.64
C MET A 1 40.25 50.80 11.20
N GLY A 2 38.93 51.06 11.19
CA GLY A 2 37.97 50.19 11.90
C GLY A 2 36.61 49.91 11.23
N LYS A 3 36.31 50.52 10.07
CA LYS A 3 34.99 50.37 9.41
C LYS A 3 34.92 49.18 8.44
N ASN A 4 36.03 48.78 7.82
CA ASN A 4 36.05 47.71 6.79
C ASN A 4 35.98 46.29 7.36
N VAL A 5 36.32 46.07 8.63
CA VAL A 5 36.30 44.72 9.25
C VAL A 5 34.88 44.32 9.67
N ILE A 6 34.05 45.28 10.07
CA ILE A 6 32.65 45.03 10.51
C ILE A 6 31.76 44.73 9.30
N GLN A 7 31.97 45.43 8.17
CA GLN A 7 31.22 45.23 6.93
C GLN A 7 31.53 43.88 6.27
N SER A 8 32.80 43.43 6.36
CA SER A 8 33.23 42.09 5.93
C SER A 8 32.58 40.97 6.77
N LYS A 9 32.57 41.10 8.11
CA LYS A 9 31.92 40.10 8.99
C LYS A 9 30.42 40.04 8.76
N HIS A 10 29.73 41.17 8.61
CA HIS A 10 28.27 41.20 8.39
C HIS A 10 27.87 40.50 7.08
N ASN A 11 28.65 40.69 6.01
CA ASN A 11 28.40 40.05 4.71
C ASN A 11 28.64 38.52 4.75
N ILE A 12 29.64 38.06 5.53
CA ILE A 12 29.90 36.64 5.76
C ILE A 12 28.75 35.98 6.53
N TYR A 13 28.24 36.62 7.60
CA TYR A 13 27.10 36.12 8.38
C TYR A 13 25.82 36.00 7.53
N ILE A 14 25.53 37.00 6.68
CA ILE A 14 24.37 36.95 5.77
C ILE A 14 24.52 35.83 4.73
N THR A 15 25.73 35.61 4.22
CA THR A 15 26.01 34.56 3.23
C THR A 15 25.94 33.16 3.84
N MET A 16 26.45 32.97 5.06
CA MET A 16 26.31 31.71 5.81
C MET A 16 24.86 31.40 6.14
N ASN A 17 24.06 32.38 6.55
CA ASN A 17 22.65 32.15 6.90
C ASN A 17 21.80 31.81 5.66
N LYS A 18 22.08 32.45 4.50
CA LYS A 18 21.47 32.06 3.22
C LYS A 18 21.83 30.63 2.81
N LEU A 19 23.08 30.22 3.01
CA LEU A 19 23.53 28.87 2.68
C LEU A 19 22.87 27.83 3.60
N VAL A 20 22.78 28.09 4.92
CA VAL A 20 22.08 27.22 5.88
C VAL A 20 20.59 27.10 5.56
N ILE A 21 19.92 28.20 5.17
CA ILE A 21 18.50 28.18 4.75
C ILE A 21 18.32 27.35 3.47
N VAL A 22 19.22 27.47 2.50
CA VAL A 22 19.16 26.66 1.26
C VAL A 22 19.33 25.16 1.56
N PHE A 23 20.24 24.78 2.46
CA PHE A 23 20.37 23.38 2.91
C PHE A 23 19.17 22.89 3.69
N PHE A 24 18.55 23.74 4.54
CA PHE A 24 17.35 23.38 5.29
C PHE A 24 16.13 23.21 4.37
N VAL A 25 15.96 24.08 3.37
CA VAL A 25 14.87 24.00 2.39
C VAL A 25 15.05 22.81 1.44
N LEU A 26 16.27 22.57 0.94
CA LEU A 26 16.57 21.38 0.13
C LEU A 26 16.41 20.09 0.93
N GLY A 27 16.88 20.06 2.19
CA GLY A 27 16.69 18.92 3.10
C GLY A 27 15.22 18.67 3.41
N SER A 28 14.42 19.72 3.61
CA SER A 28 12.97 19.61 3.82
C SER A 28 12.23 19.13 2.57
N PHE A 29 12.64 19.59 1.38
CA PHE A 29 12.13 19.08 0.10
C PHE A 29 12.48 17.61 -0.11
N PHE A 30 13.69 17.18 0.28
CA PHE A 30 14.10 15.78 0.22
C PHE A 30 13.27 14.91 1.17
N VAL A 31 13.09 15.35 2.42
CA VAL A 31 12.27 14.65 3.43
C VAL A 31 10.79 14.57 3.00
N MET A 32 10.25 15.58 2.31
CA MET A 32 8.89 15.55 1.77
C MET A 32 8.74 14.62 0.56
N ASN A 33 9.77 14.50 -0.29
CA ASN A 33 9.76 13.55 -1.42
C ASN A 33 9.86 12.10 -0.93
N ASP A 34 10.65 11.82 0.11
CA ASP A 34 10.76 10.46 0.66
C ASP A 34 9.46 10.00 1.33
N LEU A 35 8.65 10.92 1.90
CA LEU A 35 7.38 10.58 2.56
C LEU A 35 6.27 10.18 1.58
N SER A 36 6.27 10.70 0.35
CA SER A 36 5.31 10.29 -0.69
C SER A 36 5.72 9.03 -1.44
N ALA A 37 7.01 8.69 -1.45
CA ALA A 37 7.53 7.46 -2.06
C ALA A 37 7.34 6.22 -1.19
N GLN A 38 7.16 6.36 0.14
CA GLN A 38 7.05 5.20 1.03
C GLN A 38 5.71 4.46 0.96
N GLU A 39 4.69 5.01 0.28
CA GLU A 39 3.36 4.40 0.16
C GLU A 39 3.26 3.35 -0.99
N SER A 40 4.20 3.32 -1.94
CA SER A 40 4.09 2.47 -3.13
C SER A 40 4.49 1.02 -2.93
N ASP A 41 5.24 0.70 -1.87
CA ASP A 41 5.91 -0.61 -1.78
C ASP A 41 5.07 -1.69 -1.07
N MET A 42 4.05 -1.30 -0.28
CA MET A 42 3.25 -2.26 0.49
C MET A 42 2.05 -2.84 -0.26
N PHE A 43 1.72 -2.30 -1.44
CA PHE A 43 0.48 -2.60 -2.14
C PHE A 43 0.71 -2.83 -3.63
N PHE A 44 0.02 -3.83 -4.17
CA PHE A 44 -0.25 -3.93 -5.60
C PHE A 44 -1.55 -3.20 -5.89
N LYS A 45 -1.52 -2.29 -6.87
CA LYS A 45 -2.67 -1.45 -7.24
C LYS A 45 -2.89 -1.52 -8.75
N LYS A 46 -4.15 -1.56 -9.17
CA LYS A 46 -4.54 -1.36 -10.56
C LYS A 46 -5.85 -0.59 -10.63
N THR A 47 -5.90 0.42 -11.48
CA THR A 47 -7.12 1.16 -11.79
C THR A 47 -7.61 0.74 -13.17
N VAL A 48 -8.89 0.40 -13.27
CA VAL A 48 -9.54 0.00 -14.52
C VAL A 48 -10.83 0.80 -14.69
N SER A 49 -11.27 0.94 -15.94
CA SER A 49 -12.58 1.51 -16.24
C SER A 49 -13.60 0.39 -16.41
N GLY A 50 -14.79 0.52 -15.83
CA GLY A 50 -15.86 -0.47 -15.94
C GLY A 50 -16.95 -0.30 -14.89
N ASP A 51 -17.97 -1.16 -14.97
CA ASP A 51 -18.96 -1.30 -13.91
C ASP A 51 -18.34 -2.00 -12.69
N PHE A 52 -18.74 -1.58 -11.49
CA PHE A 52 -18.20 -2.12 -10.24
C PHE A 52 -18.42 -3.64 -10.12
N THR A 53 -19.58 -4.14 -10.53
CA THR A 53 -19.94 -5.56 -10.44
C THR A 53 -19.11 -6.39 -11.42
N GLU A 54 -18.96 -5.90 -12.65
CA GLU A 54 -18.15 -6.58 -13.67
C GLU A 54 -16.66 -6.65 -13.27
N VAL A 55 -16.11 -5.55 -12.74
CA VAL A 55 -14.72 -5.54 -12.25
C VAL A 55 -14.57 -6.46 -11.04
N LEU A 56 -15.54 -6.47 -10.12
CA LEU A 56 -15.54 -7.37 -8.97
C LEU A 56 -15.52 -8.85 -9.40
N GLU A 57 -16.38 -9.24 -10.35
CA GLU A 57 -16.39 -10.60 -10.90
C GLU A 57 -15.05 -10.96 -11.54
N LYS A 58 -14.46 -10.02 -12.30
CA LYS A 58 -13.14 -10.21 -12.89
C LYS A 58 -12.06 -10.40 -11.83
N VAL A 59 -12.07 -9.63 -10.74
CA VAL A 59 -11.16 -9.81 -9.61
C VAL A 59 -11.27 -11.23 -9.06
N ILE A 60 -12.48 -11.71 -8.81
CA ILE A 60 -12.73 -13.06 -8.27
C ILE A 60 -12.17 -14.14 -9.22
N ILE A 61 -12.40 -13.99 -10.53
CA ILE A 61 -11.90 -14.91 -11.56
C ILE A 61 -10.37 -14.92 -11.61
N GLU A 62 -9.72 -13.75 -11.66
CA GLU A 62 -8.26 -13.68 -11.78
C GLU A 62 -7.53 -14.21 -10.54
N PHE A 63 -8.06 -13.96 -9.33
CA PHE A 63 -7.52 -14.58 -8.13
C PHE A 63 -7.69 -16.10 -8.14
N LYS A 64 -8.83 -16.61 -8.61
CA LYS A 64 -9.04 -18.05 -8.77
C LYS A 64 -8.06 -18.67 -9.76
N ASN A 65 -7.75 -17.99 -10.88
CA ASN A 65 -6.80 -18.45 -11.89
C ASN A 65 -5.38 -18.65 -11.34
N VAL A 66 -4.97 -17.86 -10.34
CA VAL A 66 -3.68 -18.01 -9.65
C VAL A 66 -3.75 -18.91 -8.41
N GLY A 67 -4.91 -19.53 -8.16
CA GLY A 67 -5.12 -20.52 -7.11
C GLY A 67 -5.59 -19.96 -5.77
N PHE A 68 -6.19 -18.76 -5.74
CA PHE A 68 -6.75 -18.14 -4.55
C PHE A 68 -8.27 -18.04 -4.64
N GLY A 69 -8.98 -18.63 -3.69
CA GLY A 69 -10.43 -18.51 -3.57
C GLY A 69 -10.82 -17.35 -2.65
N VAL A 70 -11.96 -16.71 -2.91
CA VAL A 70 -12.58 -15.78 -1.96
C VAL A 70 -13.26 -16.58 -0.85
N ILE A 71 -12.92 -16.30 0.40
CA ILE A 71 -13.48 -16.96 1.58
C ILE A 71 -14.31 -16.02 2.48
N THR A 72 -14.15 -14.71 2.30
CA THR A 72 -14.91 -13.68 3.02
C THR A 72 -15.11 -12.46 2.14
N GLU A 73 -16.25 -11.82 2.27
CA GLU A 73 -16.57 -10.54 1.64
C GLU A 73 -17.14 -9.58 2.68
N ILE A 74 -16.74 -8.32 2.61
CA ILE A 74 -17.23 -7.25 3.48
C ILE A 74 -17.64 -6.08 2.58
N ASP A 75 -18.93 -5.76 2.57
CA ASP A 75 -19.47 -4.52 2.02
C ASP A 75 -19.20 -3.39 3.03
N MET A 76 -18.04 -2.72 2.90
CA MET A 76 -17.56 -1.76 3.90
C MET A 76 -18.35 -0.45 3.85
N ASP A 77 -18.67 0.00 2.64
CA ASP A 77 -19.59 1.10 2.37
C ASP A 77 -20.90 0.97 3.18
N LYS A 78 -21.63 -0.13 2.99
CA LYS A 78 -22.89 -0.40 3.68
C LYS A 78 -22.71 -0.50 5.18
N LYS A 79 -21.63 -1.13 5.65
CA LYS A 79 -21.35 -1.29 7.09
C LYS A 79 -21.09 0.04 7.78
N LEU A 80 -20.46 0.99 7.10
CA LEU A 80 -20.22 2.33 7.61
C LEU A 80 -21.50 3.19 7.52
N GLU A 81 -22.24 3.12 6.42
CA GLU A 81 -23.53 3.78 6.25
C GLU A 81 -24.50 3.40 7.38
N GLU A 82 -24.67 2.10 7.64
CA GLU A 82 -25.54 1.55 8.70
C GLU A 82 -25.25 2.09 10.12
N LYS A 83 -24.01 2.54 10.38
CA LYS A 83 -23.55 2.92 11.72
C LYS A 83 -23.29 4.41 11.88
N LEU A 84 -22.90 5.07 10.81
CA LEU A 84 -22.40 6.44 10.84
C LEU A 84 -23.22 7.39 9.95
N ASP A 85 -24.19 6.88 9.19
CA ASP A 85 -25.03 7.66 8.25
C ASP A 85 -24.17 8.44 7.23
N VAL A 86 -23.12 7.77 6.72
CA VAL A 86 -22.20 8.31 5.71
C VAL A 86 -22.49 7.71 4.34
N ASP A 87 -22.46 8.55 3.32
CA ASP A 87 -22.57 8.14 1.91
C ASP A 87 -21.16 7.90 1.34
N LEU A 88 -20.79 6.62 1.21
CA LEU A 88 -19.51 6.19 0.67
C LEU A 88 -19.74 5.47 -0.65
N ASP A 89 -18.95 5.83 -1.67
CA ASP A 89 -18.93 5.08 -2.93
C ASP A 89 -18.63 3.59 -2.71
N ALA A 90 -19.05 2.75 -3.67
CA ALA A 90 -18.96 1.30 -3.58
C ALA A 90 -17.56 0.83 -3.11
N TYR A 91 -17.52 0.13 -1.98
CA TYR A 91 -16.26 -0.28 -1.33
C TYR A 91 -16.40 -1.68 -0.73
N LYS A 92 -15.73 -2.66 -1.34
CA LYS A 92 -15.67 -4.04 -0.84
C LYS A 92 -14.27 -4.44 -0.41
N ILE A 93 -14.20 -5.26 0.64
CA ILE A 93 -12.99 -5.95 1.09
C ILE A 93 -13.19 -7.45 0.95
N LEU A 94 -12.38 -8.07 0.12
CA LEU A 94 -12.33 -9.52 -0.07
C LEU A 94 -11.19 -10.12 0.75
N GLY A 95 -11.46 -11.29 1.32
CA GLY A 95 -10.43 -12.18 1.87
C GLY A 95 -10.16 -13.30 0.90
N VAL A 96 -8.97 -13.32 0.30
CA VAL A 96 -8.54 -14.34 -0.66
C VAL A 96 -7.54 -15.28 -0.03
N CYS A 97 -7.70 -16.58 -0.25
CA CYS A 97 -6.90 -17.61 0.39
C CYS A 97 -6.52 -18.72 -0.57
N ASN A 98 -5.26 -19.14 -0.51
CA ASN A 98 -4.81 -20.42 -1.02
C ASN A 98 -4.56 -21.35 0.18
N PRO A 99 -5.28 -22.47 0.31
CA PRO A 99 -5.23 -23.32 1.50
C PRO A 99 -3.86 -23.98 1.72
N GLU A 100 -3.11 -24.30 0.65
CA GLU A 100 -1.78 -24.88 0.79
C GLU A 100 -0.77 -23.88 1.37
N PHE A 101 -0.79 -22.64 0.87
CA PHE A 101 0.04 -21.57 1.41
C PHE A 101 -0.35 -21.22 2.85
N ALA A 102 -1.65 -21.11 3.14
CA ALA A 102 -2.13 -20.84 4.49
C ALA A 102 -1.70 -21.93 5.48
N TYR A 103 -1.84 -23.21 5.09
CA TYR A 103 -1.39 -24.33 5.91
C TYR A 103 0.12 -24.29 6.16
N LYS A 104 0.94 -24.10 5.10
CA LYS A 104 2.40 -23.98 5.23
C LYS A 104 2.80 -22.82 6.16
N ALA A 105 2.13 -21.68 6.05
CA ALA A 105 2.39 -20.53 6.91
C ALA A 105 2.11 -20.85 8.39
N LEU A 106 0.97 -21.48 8.69
CA LEU A 106 0.58 -21.89 10.04
C LEU A 106 1.57 -22.90 10.66
N GLN A 107 2.21 -23.74 9.84
CA GLN A 107 3.27 -24.66 10.31
C GLN A 107 4.57 -23.93 10.67
N VAL A 108 4.82 -22.75 10.09
CA VAL A 108 6.03 -21.96 10.35
C VAL A 108 5.82 -20.99 11.52
N GLU A 109 4.64 -20.37 11.59
CA GLU A 109 4.26 -19.42 12.65
C GLU A 109 2.78 -19.65 13.02
N PRO A 110 2.49 -20.30 14.16
CA PRO A 110 1.12 -20.62 14.56
C PRO A 110 0.19 -19.41 14.67
N ASN A 111 0.73 -18.24 15.02
CA ASN A 111 -0.06 -17.00 15.16
C ASN A 111 -0.19 -16.21 13.85
N ILE A 112 0.32 -16.73 12.73
CA ILE A 112 0.23 -16.03 11.43
C ILE A 112 -1.21 -15.81 10.98
N GLY A 113 -2.16 -16.57 11.54
CA GLY A 113 -3.59 -16.43 11.27
C GLY A 113 -4.13 -15.01 11.49
N VAL A 114 -3.47 -14.18 12.32
CA VAL A 114 -3.84 -12.77 12.52
C VAL A 114 -3.66 -11.94 11.23
N PHE A 115 -2.82 -12.41 10.30
CA PHE A 115 -2.56 -11.79 8.99
C PHE A 115 -3.25 -12.52 7.83
N LEU A 116 -3.98 -13.60 8.10
CA LEU A 116 -4.73 -14.35 7.10
C LEU A 116 -6.23 -13.98 7.16
N PRO A 117 -6.96 -14.03 6.03
CA PRO A 117 -6.49 -14.24 4.66
C PRO A 117 -5.82 -12.99 4.06
N CYS A 118 -5.21 -13.13 2.88
CA CYS A 118 -4.75 -11.97 2.11
C CYS A 118 -5.95 -11.08 1.76
N LYS A 119 -5.77 -9.76 1.81
CA LYS A 119 -6.84 -8.78 1.58
C LYS A 119 -6.77 -8.22 0.16
N VAL A 120 -7.94 -8.07 -0.47
CA VAL A 120 -8.11 -7.33 -1.73
C VAL A 120 -9.25 -6.35 -1.53
N VAL A 121 -8.98 -5.07 -1.78
CA VAL A 121 -9.97 -3.99 -1.79
C VAL A 121 -10.38 -3.73 -3.22
N VAL A 122 -11.68 -3.62 -3.46
CA VAL A 122 -12.25 -3.13 -4.72
C VAL A 122 -13.09 -1.91 -4.37
N LYS A 123 -12.70 -0.74 -4.86
CA LYS A 123 -13.39 0.52 -4.56
C LYS A 123 -13.62 1.37 -5.80
N GLN A 124 -14.78 1.98 -5.85
CA GLN A 124 -15.12 3.01 -6.82
C GLN A 124 -14.36 4.29 -6.48
N LEU A 125 -13.79 4.97 -7.49
CA LEU A 125 -13.15 6.28 -7.32
C LEU A 125 -14.05 7.41 -7.80
N ASP A 126 -14.41 7.37 -9.09
CA ASP A 126 -15.23 8.36 -9.79
C ASP A 126 -15.53 7.86 -11.21
N ASN A 127 -16.64 8.28 -11.84
CA ASN A 127 -16.89 8.12 -13.29
C ASN A 127 -16.49 6.76 -13.90
N ASN A 128 -17.03 5.65 -13.37
CA ASN A 128 -16.74 4.28 -13.84
C ASN A 128 -15.26 3.87 -13.72
N LYS A 129 -14.48 4.48 -12.83
CA LYS A 129 -13.13 4.00 -12.47
C LYS A 129 -13.16 3.22 -11.17
N ILE A 130 -12.63 2.01 -11.24
CA ILE A 130 -12.49 1.11 -10.10
C ILE A 130 -11.01 0.95 -9.80
N GLU A 131 -10.63 1.14 -8.54
CA GLU A 131 -9.30 0.77 -8.05
C GLU A 131 -9.38 -0.57 -7.32
N VAL A 132 -8.52 -1.50 -7.74
CA VAL A 132 -8.27 -2.76 -7.07
C VAL A 132 -6.92 -2.68 -6.38
N VAL A 133 -6.91 -2.97 -5.09
CA VAL A 133 -5.71 -2.91 -4.24
C VAL A 133 -5.56 -4.21 -3.48
N SER A 134 -4.38 -4.81 -3.51
CA SER A 134 -4.04 -5.92 -2.61
C SER A 134 -2.76 -5.59 -1.85
N SER A 135 -2.67 -6.07 -0.61
CA SER A 135 -1.41 -6.01 0.14
C SER A 135 -0.35 -6.89 -0.52
N ASP A 136 0.91 -6.45 -0.53
CA ASP A 136 2.07 -7.29 -0.85
C ASP A 136 2.47 -8.13 0.38
N PRO A 137 2.21 -9.46 0.39
CA PRO A 137 2.54 -10.28 1.56
C PRO A 137 4.03 -10.32 1.86
N ALA A 138 4.91 -10.29 0.86
CA ALA A 138 6.35 -10.25 1.08
C ALA A 138 6.76 -9.00 1.88
N MET A 139 6.16 -7.84 1.60
CA MET A 139 6.47 -6.63 2.37
C MET A 139 5.90 -6.71 3.79
N LEU A 140 4.68 -7.21 3.97
CA LEU A 140 4.10 -7.40 5.30
C LEU A 140 4.92 -8.37 6.16
N MET A 141 5.34 -9.49 5.58
CA MET A 141 6.05 -10.54 6.31
C MET A 141 7.50 -10.17 6.67
N LYS A 142 8.10 -9.15 6.03
CA LYS A 142 9.41 -8.60 6.46
C LYS A 142 9.38 -8.12 7.92
N MET A 143 8.23 -7.64 8.40
CA MET A 143 8.08 -7.16 9.78
C MET A 143 8.24 -8.27 10.83
N LEU A 144 7.95 -9.51 10.46
CA LEU A 144 8.01 -10.67 11.36
C LEU A 144 9.42 -11.24 11.51
N LYS A 145 10.40 -10.78 10.70
CA LYS A 145 11.81 -11.20 10.75
C LYS A 145 11.99 -12.73 10.75
N ASN A 146 11.16 -13.44 9.99
CA ASN A 146 11.20 -14.89 9.85
C ASN A 146 11.45 -15.27 8.38
N GLU A 147 12.67 -15.72 8.08
CA GLU A 147 13.10 -16.01 6.71
C GLU A 147 12.27 -17.09 6.01
N LYS A 148 11.75 -18.07 6.75
CA LYS A 148 10.90 -19.12 6.18
C LYS A 148 9.56 -18.54 5.72
N LEU A 149 8.98 -17.64 6.52
CA LEU A 149 7.78 -16.91 6.13
C LEU A 149 8.05 -15.96 4.97
N SER A 150 9.19 -15.26 4.97
CA SER A 150 9.54 -14.34 3.89
C SER A 150 9.59 -15.03 2.53
N LYS A 151 10.25 -16.19 2.45
CA LYS A 151 10.29 -16.98 1.19
C LYS A 151 8.92 -17.44 0.73
N LEU A 152 8.09 -17.91 1.66
CA LEU A 152 6.71 -18.30 1.35
C LEU A 152 5.89 -17.10 0.85
N ALA A 153 6.08 -15.95 1.48
CA ALA A 153 5.38 -14.72 1.14
C ALA A 153 5.80 -14.18 -0.24
N GLU A 154 7.07 -14.31 -0.64
CA GLU A 154 7.54 -13.96 -1.98
C GLU A 154 6.79 -14.75 -3.07
N GLU A 155 6.60 -16.06 -2.89
CA GLU A 155 5.82 -16.88 -3.84
C GLU A 155 4.35 -16.44 -3.91
N VAL A 156 3.76 -16.11 -2.77
CA VAL A 156 2.38 -15.59 -2.69
C VAL A 156 2.27 -14.23 -3.37
N SER A 157 3.23 -13.32 -3.14
CA SER A 157 3.27 -11.98 -3.74
C SER A 157 3.30 -12.04 -5.25
N VAL A 158 4.11 -12.92 -5.84
CA VAL A 158 4.15 -13.11 -7.30
C VAL A 158 2.77 -13.47 -7.84
N LYS A 159 2.08 -14.43 -7.20
CA LYS A 159 0.74 -14.87 -7.63
C LYS A 159 -0.30 -13.76 -7.50
N ILE A 160 -0.34 -13.07 -6.37
CA ILE A 160 -1.27 -11.95 -6.14
C ILE A 160 -1.01 -10.83 -7.14
N LYS A 161 0.25 -10.48 -7.38
CA LYS A 161 0.63 -9.47 -8.37
C LYS A 161 0.15 -9.85 -9.77
N THR A 162 0.35 -11.10 -10.18
CA THR A 162 -0.16 -11.60 -11.48
C THR A 162 -1.68 -11.47 -11.60
N ALA A 163 -2.45 -11.80 -10.55
CA ALA A 163 -3.89 -11.61 -10.57
C ALA A 163 -4.25 -10.12 -10.75
N ILE A 164 -3.61 -9.23 -9.97
CA ILE A 164 -3.84 -7.78 -10.08
C ILE A 164 -3.50 -7.26 -11.48
N GLU A 165 -2.40 -7.71 -12.08
CA GLU A 165 -1.98 -7.30 -13.43
C GLU A 165 -2.93 -7.77 -14.54
N ASN A 166 -3.70 -8.84 -14.33
CA ASN A 166 -4.65 -9.38 -15.33
C ASN A 166 -6.06 -8.76 -15.26
N ILE A 167 -6.40 -8.10 -14.14
CA ILE A 167 -7.69 -7.37 -13.96
C ILE A 167 -7.80 -6.21 -14.94
#